data_AF-A0A834BQ15-F1
#
_entry.id   AF-A0A834BQ15-F1
#
_cell.length_a   1.000
_cell.length_b   1.000
_cell.length_c   1.000
_cell.angle_alpha   90.00
_cell.angle_beta   90.00
_cell.angle_gamma   90.00
#
_symmetry.space_group_name_H-M   'P 1'
#
loop_
_entity.id
_entity.type
_entity.pdbx_description
1 polymer ?
#
loop_
_entity_poly.entity_id
_entity_poly.type
_entity_poly.pdbx_seq_one_letter_code
_entity_poly.pdbx_strand_id
1 'polypeptide(L)'
;MMSSGVYYYTRIMSQLFLDTPVSKTEKTSFKTLSSVEDFWKFTEGALLDGLYWKTQPSNRNEADNRSFIYYENLLLGVPRIRQLKVRNGSCSIPQDLRDEIKECYDVYSVSSEDRAPFGPRNGTAWIYTSEKDLNGSSHWGVIATYSGAGYYLDLSRTREETAAQIASLKKNVWLDRGTRATFIDFSVYNANINLFCVIRCVPRAPSPPPPFPCICMHILIRRQERKLLPAVG
;
A
#
# COMPACT_ATOMS: atom_id res chain seq x y z
N MET A 1 -26.57 -9.01 -9.35
CA MET A 1 -26.21 -10.02 -8.33
C MET A 1 -24.72 -10.36 -8.49
N MET A 2 -23.96 -10.42 -7.40
CA MET A 2 -22.59 -10.95 -7.44
C MET A 2 -22.66 -12.48 -7.50
N SER A 3 -21.80 -13.11 -8.32
CA SER A 3 -21.71 -14.58 -8.41
C SER A 3 -21.07 -15.16 -7.13
N SER A 4 -21.44 -16.37 -6.74
CA SER A 4 -20.85 -17.09 -5.60
C SER A 4 -19.32 -17.24 -5.73
N GLY A 5 -18.80 -17.41 -6.95
CA GLY A 5 -17.37 -17.44 -7.21
C GLY A 5 -16.62 -16.15 -6.83
N VAL A 6 -17.31 -15.00 -6.83
CA VAL A 6 -16.74 -13.70 -6.44
C VAL A 6 -16.36 -13.70 -4.95
N TYR A 7 -17.18 -14.33 -4.10
CA TYR A 7 -16.90 -14.44 -2.66
C TYR A 7 -15.66 -15.31 -2.38
N TYR A 8 -15.54 -16.46 -3.04
CA TYR A 8 -14.35 -17.30 -2.89
C TYR A 8 -13.09 -16.60 -3.41
N TYR A 9 -13.22 -15.87 -4.52
CA TYR A 9 -12.14 -15.07 -5.08
C TYR A 9 -11.64 -13.99 -4.11
N THR A 10 -12.53 -13.18 -3.53
CA THR A 10 -12.12 -12.19 -2.50
C THR A 10 -11.53 -12.86 -1.28
N ARG A 11 -12.10 -14.00 -0.83
CA ARG A 11 -11.60 -14.71 0.34
C ARG A 11 -10.17 -15.21 0.13
N ILE A 12 -9.86 -15.84 -1.01
CA ILE A 12 -8.51 -16.32 -1.36
C ILE A 12 -7.52 -15.15 -1.41
N MET A 13 -7.88 -14.06 -2.10
CA MET A 13 -7.02 -12.87 -2.16
C MET A 13 -6.81 -12.23 -0.78
N SER A 14 -7.85 -12.17 0.06
CA SER A 14 -7.71 -11.68 1.44
C SER A 14 -6.84 -12.59 2.30
N GLN A 15 -6.92 -13.91 2.14
CA GLN A 15 -6.11 -14.86 2.90
C GLN A 15 -4.63 -14.76 2.50
N LEU A 16 -4.34 -14.60 1.19
CA LEU A 16 -2.98 -14.45 0.67
C LEU A 16 -2.24 -13.21 1.19
N PHE A 17 -2.95 -12.09 1.42
CA PHE A 17 -2.30 -10.85 1.86
C PHE A 17 -2.53 -10.48 3.33
N LEU A 18 -3.57 -11.01 3.98
CA LEU A 18 -3.91 -10.66 5.36
C LEU A 18 -3.59 -11.73 6.40
N ASP A 19 -3.73 -13.00 6.02
CA ASP A 19 -3.64 -14.15 6.94
C ASP A 19 -2.32 -14.92 6.82
N THR A 20 -1.56 -14.72 5.74
CA THR A 20 -0.19 -15.24 5.63
C THR A 20 0.70 -14.68 6.73
N PRO A 21 1.51 -15.52 7.40
CA PRO A 21 2.48 -15.05 8.37
C PRO A 21 3.58 -14.23 7.69
N VAL A 22 4.06 -13.20 8.39
CA VAL A 22 5.09 -12.27 7.93
C VAL A 22 6.45 -12.94 7.77
N SER A 23 6.73 -13.95 8.60
CA SER A 23 7.94 -14.76 8.56
C SER A 23 7.61 -16.23 8.82
N LYS A 24 8.47 -17.16 8.37
CA LYS A 24 8.36 -18.59 8.67
C LYS A 24 8.50 -18.92 10.17
N THR A 25 9.07 -18.00 10.96
CA THR A 25 9.32 -18.15 12.40
C THR A 25 8.32 -17.42 13.29
N GLU A 26 7.56 -16.46 12.76
CA GLU A 26 6.65 -15.62 13.54
C GLU A 26 5.19 -15.89 13.13
N LYS A 27 4.27 -15.97 14.12
CA LYS A 27 2.83 -16.10 13.86
C LYS A 27 2.14 -14.75 13.58
N THR A 28 2.91 -13.67 13.46
CA THR A 28 2.42 -12.34 13.11
C THR A 28 1.89 -12.36 11.68
N SER A 29 0.64 -11.96 11.47
CA SER A 29 0.04 -11.76 10.14
C SER A 29 -0.18 -10.26 9.91
N PHE A 30 -0.59 -9.86 8.70
CA PHE A 30 -0.85 -8.45 8.40
C PHE A 30 -1.87 -7.85 9.39
N LYS A 31 -2.92 -8.61 9.74
CA LYS A 31 -3.96 -8.20 10.71
C LYS A 31 -3.43 -7.86 12.10
N THR A 32 -2.28 -8.41 12.51
CA THR A 32 -1.71 -8.28 13.85
C THR A 32 -0.43 -7.45 13.89
N LEU A 33 -0.07 -6.73 12.81
CA LEU A 33 1.12 -5.89 12.78
C LEU A 33 1.06 -4.78 13.83
N SER A 34 2.14 -4.63 14.60
CA SER A 34 2.20 -3.72 15.74
C SER A 34 3.26 -2.62 15.60
N SER A 35 4.36 -2.92 14.92
CA SER A 35 5.54 -2.07 14.73
C SER A 35 5.74 -1.66 13.28
N VAL A 36 6.44 -0.54 13.07
CA VAL A 36 6.97 -0.13 11.76
C VAL A 36 7.96 -1.17 11.23
N GLU A 37 8.69 -1.86 12.12
CA GLU A 37 9.58 -2.96 11.74
C GLU A 37 8.78 -4.16 11.20
N ASP A 38 7.69 -4.54 11.85
CA ASP A 38 6.80 -5.62 11.39
C ASP A 38 6.22 -5.29 10.00
N PHE A 39 5.86 -4.02 9.76
CA PHE A 39 5.42 -3.56 8.44
C PHE A 39 6.52 -3.72 7.39
N TRP A 40 7.77 -3.35 7.68
CA TRP A 40 8.88 -3.58 6.75
C TRP A 40 9.09 -5.08 6.47
N LYS A 41 9.10 -5.93 7.51
CA LYS A 41 9.17 -7.39 7.35
C LYS A 41 8.04 -7.92 6.45
N PHE A 42 6.81 -7.41 6.60
CA PHE A 42 5.69 -7.74 5.72
C PHE A 42 5.94 -7.32 4.28
N THR A 43 6.41 -6.09 4.05
CA THR A 43 6.69 -5.59 2.70
C THR A 43 7.85 -6.31 2.01
N GLU A 44 8.86 -6.77 2.76
CA GLU A 44 10.03 -7.47 2.23
C GLU A 44 9.80 -8.99 2.06
N GLY A 45 8.84 -9.56 2.80
CA GLY A 45 8.48 -10.98 2.77
C GLY A 45 7.13 -11.21 2.08
N ALA A 46 6.08 -11.38 2.89
CA ALA A 46 4.75 -11.84 2.45
C ALA A 46 4.15 -11.03 1.29
N LEU A 47 4.40 -9.71 1.21
CA LEU A 47 3.92 -8.90 0.09
C LEU A 47 4.63 -9.24 -1.23
N LEU A 48 5.96 -9.31 -1.24
CA LEU A 48 6.74 -9.64 -2.44
C LEU A 48 6.47 -11.07 -2.90
N ASP A 49 6.44 -12.02 -1.96
CA ASP A 49 6.18 -13.43 -2.27
C ASP A 49 4.71 -13.66 -2.67
N GLY A 50 3.79 -12.81 -2.21
CA GLY A 50 2.38 -12.80 -2.64
C GLY A 50 2.16 -12.20 -4.04
N LEU A 51 2.92 -11.16 -4.41
CA LEU A 51 2.81 -10.48 -5.71
C LEU A 51 3.61 -11.16 -6.83
N TYR A 52 4.85 -11.56 -6.55
CA TYR A 52 5.83 -12.00 -7.55
C TYR A 52 6.06 -13.50 -7.48
N TRP A 53 5.06 -14.26 -7.94
CA TRP A 53 5.15 -15.70 -8.05
C TRP A 53 6.07 -16.11 -9.21
N LYS A 54 6.96 -17.07 -8.94
CA LYS A 54 7.75 -17.72 -9.99
C LYS A 54 6.85 -18.66 -10.78
N THR A 55 6.38 -18.20 -11.94
CA THR A 55 5.80 -19.09 -12.95
C THR A 55 6.85 -20.13 -13.36
N GLN A 56 6.45 -21.40 -13.51
CA GLN A 56 7.34 -22.40 -14.09
C GLN A 56 7.80 -21.93 -15.48
N PRO A 57 9.07 -22.16 -15.87
CA PRO A 57 9.55 -21.81 -17.20
C PRO A 57 8.92 -22.75 -18.22
N SER A 58 7.73 -22.39 -18.71
CA SER A 58 7.24 -22.92 -19.98
C SER A 58 8.14 -22.40 -21.08
N ASN A 59 8.52 -23.25 -22.05
CA ASN A 59 9.42 -22.96 -23.18
C ASN A 59 8.83 -21.94 -24.18
N ARG A 60 8.51 -20.73 -23.70
CA ARG A 60 7.99 -19.58 -24.46
C ARG A 60 8.80 -18.37 -24.03
N ASN A 61 9.68 -17.96 -24.94
CA ASN A 61 10.50 -16.75 -24.99
C ASN A 61 10.24 -15.75 -23.84
N GLU A 62 11.28 -15.53 -23.02
CA GLU A 62 11.32 -14.74 -21.78
C GLU A 62 11.19 -13.22 -22.03
N ALA A 63 10.12 -12.80 -22.71
CA ALA A 63 9.88 -11.41 -23.12
C ALA A 63 8.68 -10.76 -22.43
N ASP A 64 7.89 -11.53 -21.67
CA ASP A 64 6.64 -11.06 -21.07
C ASP A 64 6.76 -11.00 -19.55
N ASN A 65 7.15 -9.84 -19.02
CA ASN A 65 7.36 -9.54 -17.59
C ASN A 65 6.04 -9.52 -16.78
N ARG A 66 5.16 -10.51 -16.98
CA ARG A 66 3.83 -10.62 -16.37
C ARG A 66 3.87 -11.56 -15.18
N SER A 67 3.66 -11.03 -13.99
CA SER A 67 3.49 -11.83 -12.78
C SER A 67 2.04 -12.32 -12.67
N PHE A 68 1.88 -13.62 -12.43
CA PHE A 68 0.57 -14.26 -12.25
C PHE A 68 0.43 -14.80 -10.83
N ILE A 69 -0.43 -14.17 -10.03
CA ILE A 69 -0.77 -14.60 -8.67
C ILE A 69 -1.67 -15.84 -8.77
N TYR A 70 -1.33 -16.94 -8.10
CA TYR A 70 -1.99 -18.25 -8.26
C TYR A 70 -2.11 -18.72 -9.73
N TYR A 71 -1.17 -18.34 -10.61
CA TYR A 71 -1.13 -18.67 -12.05
C TYR A 71 -2.29 -18.13 -12.92
N GLU A 72 -3.46 -17.84 -12.36
CA GLU A 72 -4.64 -17.36 -13.11
C GLU A 72 -4.85 -15.84 -13.08
N ASN A 73 -4.20 -15.13 -12.14
CA ASN A 73 -4.49 -13.73 -11.85
C ASN A 73 -3.35 -12.83 -12.29
N LEU A 74 -3.55 -12.09 -13.37
CA LEU A 74 -2.57 -11.17 -13.92
C LEU A 74 -2.44 -9.92 -13.03
N LEU A 75 -1.24 -9.63 -12.53
CA LEU A 75 -0.94 -8.33 -11.93
C LEU A 75 -0.94 -7.25 -13.02
N LEU A 76 -1.74 -6.20 -12.84
CA LEU A 76 -1.88 -5.11 -13.80
C LEU A 76 -1.04 -3.89 -13.40
N GLY A 77 -0.18 -3.46 -14.32
CA GLY A 77 0.73 -2.34 -14.08
C GLY A 77 1.80 -2.72 -13.05
N VAL A 78 1.93 -1.88 -12.03
CA VAL A 78 2.82 -2.07 -10.88
C VAL A 78 2.09 -1.69 -9.59
N PRO A 79 2.49 -2.25 -8.43
CA PRO A 79 2.03 -1.75 -7.14
C PRO A 79 2.54 -0.32 -6.89
N ARG A 80 1.73 0.50 -6.22
CA ARG A 80 2.08 1.84 -5.75
C ARG A 80 2.06 1.86 -4.23
N ILE A 81 3.16 2.27 -3.61
CA ILE A 81 3.19 2.59 -2.17
C ILE A 81 3.06 4.11 -2.02
N ARG A 82 2.13 4.59 -1.18
CA ARG A 82 1.88 6.01 -0.91
C ARG A 82 1.82 6.27 0.59
N GLN A 83 2.24 7.44 1.05
CA GLN A 83 2.34 7.80 2.46
C GLN A 83 1.82 9.22 2.70
N LEU A 84 1.18 9.40 3.85
CA LEU A 84 0.77 10.69 4.39
C LEU A 84 1.54 11.00 5.69
N LYS A 85 2.05 12.23 5.77
CA LYS A 85 2.85 12.76 6.86
C LYS A 85 2.22 14.03 7.41
N VAL A 86 2.44 14.30 8.68
CA VAL A 86 2.02 15.52 9.40
C VAL A 86 3.26 16.36 9.71
N ARG A 87 3.14 17.69 9.66
CA ARG A 87 4.26 18.61 9.91
C ARG A 87 4.74 18.50 11.36
N ASN A 88 6.05 18.63 11.56
CA ASN A 88 6.59 18.82 12.91
C ASN A 88 6.09 20.17 13.50
N GLY A 89 5.80 20.18 14.80
CA GLY A 89 5.25 21.33 15.50
C GLY A 89 3.77 21.58 15.26
N SER A 90 3.03 20.62 14.70
CA SER A 90 1.58 20.77 14.47
C SER A 90 0.73 20.66 15.75
N CYS A 91 1.32 20.24 16.87
CA CYS A 91 0.65 20.09 18.16
C CYS A 91 1.12 21.17 19.16
N SER A 92 0.25 21.54 20.10
CA SER A 92 0.58 22.47 21.18
C SER A 92 1.26 21.76 22.34
N ILE A 93 2.58 21.91 22.46
CA ILE A 93 3.37 21.36 23.59
C ILE A 93 3.19 22.28 24.82
N PRO A 94 2.76 21.73 25.99
CA PRO A 94 2.69 22.47 27.26
C PRO A 94 4.03 23.09 27.62
N GLN A 95 4.03 24.30 28.18
CA GLN A 95 5.25 25.08 28.43
C GLN A 95 6.30 24.30 29.22
N ASP A 96 5.86 23.61 30.28
CA ASP A 96 6.71 22.85 31.21
C ASP A 96 7.45 21.66 30.56
N LEU A 97 6.99 21.21 29.38
CA LEU A 97 7.55 20.06 28.65
C LEU A 97 8.34 20.46 27.39
N ARG A 98 8.51 21.76 27.11
CA ARG A 98 9.16 22.23 25.88
C ARG A 98 10.65 21.95 25.80
N ASP A 99 11.32 21.88 26.95
CA ASP A 99 12.75 21.59 27.00
C ASP A 99 13.06 20.11 26.71
N GLU A 100 12.13 19.22 27.07
CA GLU A 100 12.22 17.77 26.83
C GLU A 100 11.66 17.36 25.45
N ILE A 101 10.49 17.90 25.06
CA ILE A 101 9.77 17.51 23.84
C ILE A 101 10.06 18.52 22.73
N LYS A 102 11.08 18.22 21.91
CA LYS A 102 11.51 19.08 20.78
C LYS A 102 10.75 18.85 19.48
N GLU A 103 10.06 17.72 19.34
CA GLU A 103 9.26 17.38 18.17
C GLU A 103 7.86 16.95 18.60
N CYS A 104 6.84 17.42 17.88
CA CYS A 104 5.48 16.92 18.06
C CYS A 104 4.74 16.83 16.73
N TYR A 105 3.94 15.78 16.61
CA TYR A 105 3.14 15.46 15.43
C TYR A 105 1.72 15.15 15.90
N ASP A 106 0.76 15.96 15.48
CA ASP A 106 -0.65 15.82 15.87
C ASP A 106 -1.35 14.69 15.08
N VAL A 107 -2.65 14.54 15.26
CA VAL A 107 -3.53 13.73 14.42
C VAL A 107 -3.53 14.27 12.97
N TYR A 108 -3.76 13.38 12.00
CA TYR A 108 -3.84 13.77 10.60
C TYR A 108 -5.06 14.65 10.33
N SER A 109 -4.83 15.80 9.70
CA SER A 109 -5.84 16.61 9.05
C SER A 109 -5.28 17.21 7.77
N VAL A 110 -6.15 17.66 6.85
CA VAL A 110 -5.74 18.30 5.59
C VAL A 110 -4.95 19.60 5.83
N SER A 111 -5.15 20.25 6.98
CA SER A 111 -4.39 21.44 7.38
C SER A 111 -3.07 21.13 8.07
N SER A 112 -2.92 19.99 8.76
CA SER A 112 -1.67 19.53 9.40
C SER A 112 -0.75 18.72 8.48
N GLU A 113 -1.25 18.29 7.31
CA GLU A 113 -0.52 17.58 6.25
C GLU A 113 0.80 18.27 5.87
N ASP A 114 1.88 17.48 5.80
CA ASP A 114 3.20 17.95 5.40
C ASP A 114 3.43 17.87 3.89
N ARG A 115 3.83 19.01 3.32
CA ARG A 115 4.09 19.21 1.89
C ARG A 115 5.56 19.51 1.59
N ALA A 116 6.43 19.55 2.61
CA ALA A 116 7.84 19.85 2.44
C ALA A 116 8.62 18.61 1.97
N PRO A 117 9.50 18.73 0.95
CA PRO A 117 10.28 17.60 0.46
C PRO A 117 11.33 17.14 1.48
N PHE A 118 11.29 15.84 1.83
CA PHE A 118 12.03 15.25 2.94
C PHE A 118 13.12 14.26 2.50
N GLY A 119 13.96 13.82 3.43
CA GLY A 119 15.04 12.84 3.15
C GLY A 119 15.98 13.26 2.01
N PRO A 120 16.41 12.34 1.13
CA PRO A 120 17.31 12.64 0.01
C PRO A 120 16.67 13.45 -1.13
N ARG A 121 15.37 13.77 -1.07
CA ARG A 121 14.62 14.56 -2.09
C ARG A 121 14.70 14.01 -3.53
N ASN A 122 15.06 12.73 -3.69
CA ASN A 122 15.36 12.14 -4.99
C ASN A 122 14.21 11.26 -5.48
N GLY A 123 13.37 11.81 -6.38
CA GLY A 123 12.21 11.13 -6.94
C GLY A 123 10.90 11.32 -6.15
N THR A 124 9.82 10.75 -6.67
CA THR A 124 8.43 10.95 -6.20
C THR A 124 8.19 10.47 -4.76
N ALA A 125 9.01 9.56 -4.25
CA ALA A 125 8.92 9.08 -2.87
C ALA A 125 9.23 10.16 -1.83
N TRP A 126 9.89 11.26 -2.22
CA TRP A 126 10.40 12.29 -1.31
C TRP A 126 9.86 13.69 -1.60
N ILE A 127 9.08 13.82 -2.68
CA ILE A 127 8.46 15.07 -3.15
C ILE A 127 6.94 14.94 -2.98
N TYR A 128 6.32 15.92 -2.33
CA TYR A 128 4.88 15.93 -2.15
C TYR A 128 4.17 16.14 -3.49
N THR A 129 3.12 15.36 -3.74
CA THR A 129 2.24 15.51 -4.89
C THR A 129 0.79 15.71 -4.45
N SER A 130 0.05 16.59 -5.13
CA SER A 130 -1.32 16.90 -4.72
C SER A 130 -2.32 15.84 -5.20
N GLU A 131 -3.49 15.79 -4.57
CA GLU A 131 -4.58 14.87 -4.95
C GLU A 131 -5.00 15.03 -6.42
N LYS A 132 -4.93 16.26 -6.95
CA LYS A 132 -5.22 16.55 -8.36
C LYS A 132 -4.18 15.97 -9.31
N ASP A 133 -2.89 16.13 -9.00
CA ASP A 133 -1.79 15.66 -9.85
C ASP A 133 -1.76 14.13 -9.91
N LEU A 134 -2.10 13.48 -8.79
CA LEU A 134 -2.19 12.02 -8.68
C LEU A 134 -3.46 11.43 -9.31
N ASN A 135 -4.45 12.25 -9.71
CA ASN A 135 -5.83 11.82 -9.96
C ASN A 135 -6.38 10.93 -8.82
N GLY A 136 -5.95 11.23 -7.59
CA GLY A 136 -6.35 10.52 -6.40
C GLY A 136 -7.75 10.94 -5.95
N SER A 137 -8.33 10.14 -5.06
CA SER A 137 -9.50 10.55 -4.28
C SER A 137 -9.24 10.35 -2.80
N SER A 138 -9.78 11.25 -2.00
CA SER A 138 -9.81 11.14 -0.54
C SER A 138 -10.42 9.80 -0.11
N HIS A 139 -9.75 9.13 0.83
CA HIS A 139 -10.11 7.82 1.37
C HIS A 139 -10.59 7.96 2.81
N TRP A 140 -11.84 7.60 3.07
CA TRP A 140 -12.37 7.55 4.43
C TRP A 140 -11.78 6.36 5.19
N GLY A 141 -10.91 6.65 6.17
CA GLY A 141 -10.39 5.67 7.12
C GLY A 141 -11.22 5.62 8.40
N VAL A 142 -10.88 4.68 9.29
CA VAL A 142 -11.60 4.47 10.56
C VAL A 142 -11.47 5.66 11.52
N ILE A 143 -10.37 6.41 11.45
CA ILE A 143 -10.02 7.48 12.41
C ILE A 143 -10.09 8.87 11.77
N ALA A 144 -9.73 8.97 10.49
CA ALA A 144 -9.72 10.22 9.74
C ALA A 144 -10.00 9.95 8.25
N THR A 145 -10.47 10.98 7.54
CA THR A 145 -10.46 10.99 6.07
C THR A 145 -9.09 11.44 5.59
N TYR A 146 -8.43 10.58 4.83
CA TYR A 146 -7.10 10.80 4.28
C TYR A 146 -7.20 11.37 2.88
N SER A 147 -6.40 12.38 2.53
CA SER A 147 -6.35 12.91 1.17
C SER A 147 -5.87 11.85 0.16
N GLY A 148 -6.17 12.07 -1.13
CA GLY A 148 -5.56 11.35 -2.23
C GLY A 148 -4.12 11.79 -2.54
N ALA A 149 -3.60 12.78 -1.83
CA ALA A 149 -2.27 13.38 -2.00
C ALA A 149 -1.16 12.57 -1.32
N GLY A 150 0.06 13.11 -1.32
CA GLY A 150 1.16 12.67 -0.47
C GLY A 150 2.43 12.31 -1.24
N TYR A 151 3.23 11.44 -0.63
CA TYR A 151 4.49 10.94 -1.17
C TYR A 151 4.27 9.53 -1.69
N TYR A 152 4.78 9.19 -2.88
CA TYR A 152 4.52 7.88 -3.46
C TYR A 152 5.69 7.32 -4.26
N LEU A 153 5.81 6.00 -4.26
CA LEU A 153 6.72 5.26 -5.13
C LEU A 153 5.91 4.22 -5.91
N ASP A 154 6.06 4.26 -7.24
CA ASP A 154 5.68 3.16 -8.11
C ASP A 154 6.78 2.09 -8.04
N LEU A 155 6.39 0.87 -7.69
CA LEU A 155 7.31 -0.26 -7.60
C LEU A 155 7.68 -0.77 -9.00
N SER A 156 8.75 -1.54 -9.11
CA SER A 156 9.11 -2.25 -10.34
C SER A 156 8.18 -3.43 -10.64
N ARG A 157 8.30 -4.02 -11.84
CA ARG A 157 7.60 -5.27 -12.21
C ARG A 157 8.34 -6.54 -11.77
N THR A 158 9.62 -6.43 -11.43
CA THR A 158 10.48 -7.53 -10.99
C THR A 158 10.59 -7.56 -9.47
N ARG A 159 10.74 -8.77 -8.90
CA ARG A 159 10.82 -8.96 -7.44
C ARG A 159 12.10 -8.34 -6.87
N GLU A 160 13.18 -8.46 -7.62
CA GLU A 160 14.54 -8.07 -7.26
C GLU A 160 14.69 -6.55 -7.18
N GLU A 161 14.21 -5.82 -8.19
CA GLU A 161 14.19 -4.35 -8.16
C GLU A 161 13.22 -3.84 -7.09
N THR A 162 12.04 -4.45 -6.94
CA THR A 162 11.07 -4.04 -5.91
C THR A 162 11.67 -4.22 -4.50
N ALA A 163 12.37 -5.33 -4.25
CA ALA A 163 13.08 -5.55 -2.99
C ALA A 163 14.17 -4.50 -2.76
N ALA A 164 14.95 -4.13 -3.79
CA ALA A 164 15.97 -3.09 -3.70
C ALA A 164 15.36 -1.69 -3.42
N GLN A 165 14.22 -1.36 -4.05
CA GLN A 165 13.46 -0.14 -3.79
C GLN A 165 12.98 -0.08 -2.34
N ILE A 166 12.34 -1.15 -1.84
CA ILE A 166 11.85 -1.24 -0.45
C ILE A 166 13.00 -1.13 0.55
N ALA A 167 14.11 -1.86 0.33
CA ALA A 167 15.31 -1.78 1.17
C ALA A 167 15.91 -0.36 1.18
N SER A 168 15.87 0.36 0.06
CA SER A 168 16.31 1.76 -0.02
C SER A 168 15.38 2.70 0.77
N LEU A 169 14.05 2.54 0.68
CA LEU A 169 13.10 3.32 1.49
C LEU A 169 13.29 3.08 2.99
N LYS A 170 13.49 1.81 3.38
CA LYS A 170 13.76 1.41 4.77
C LYS A 170 15.07 2.00 5.28
N LYS A 171 16.16 1.91 4.50
CA LYS A 171 17.48 2.48 4.84
C LYS A 171 17.44 3.99 5.04
N ASN A 172 16.64 4.70 4.25
CA ASN A 172 16.50 6.16 4.32
C ASN A 172 15.39 6.62 5.30
N VAL A 173 14.83 5.72 6.11
CA VAL A 173 13.78 6.01 7.12
C VAL A 173 12.58 6.76 6.50
N TRP A 174 12.06 6.22 5.40
CA TRP A 174 10.90 6.80 4.71
C TRP A 174 9.67 6.91 5.63
N LEU A 175 9.45 5.88 6.47
CA LEU A 175 8.46 5.87 7.54
C LEU A 175 9.07 6.40 8.84
N ASP A 176 8.49 7.46 9.39
CA ASP A 176 8.97 8.19 10.57
C ASP A 176 7.84 8.50 11.58
N ARG A 177 8.15 9.22 12.66
CA ARG A 177 7.19 9.60 13.72
C ARG A 177 6.04 10.49 13.22
N GLY A 178 6.29 11.30 12.19
CA GLY A 178 5.28 12.16 11.54
C GLY A 178 4.35 11.41 10.58
N THR A 179 4.63 10.14 10.29
CA THR A 179 3.80 9.31 9.41
C THR A 179 2.46 8.99 10.07
N ARG A 180 1.36 9.10 9.32
CA ARG A 180 0.00 8.83 9.83
C ARG A 180 -0.77 7.77 9.07
N ALA A 181 -0.52 7.63 7.77
CA ALA A 181 -1.07 6.53 6.97
C ALA A 181 -0.07 6.14 5.89
N THR A 182 -0.04 4.84 5.59
CA THR A 182 0.60 4.30 4.38
C THR A 182 -0.50 3.57 3.60
N PHE A 183 -0.37 3.52 2.28
CA PHE A 183 -1.26 2.85 1.36
C PHE A 183 -0.40 1.99 0.45
N ILE A 184 -0.76 0.73 0.26
CA ILE A 184 -0.24 -0.11 -0.82
C ILE A 184 -1.41 -0.42 -1.73
N ASP A 185 -1.40 0.19 -2.91
CA ASP A 185 -2.45 0.10 -3.91
C ASP A 185 -1.93 -0.70 -5.12
N PHE A 186 -2.60 -1.79 -5.47
CA PHE A 186 -2.32 -2.54 -6.70
C PHE A 186 -3.59 -3.13 -7.31
N SER A 187 -3.55 -3.42 -8.61
CA SER A 187 -4.68 -3.98 -9.36
C SER A 187 -4.34 -5.36 -9.92
N VAL A 188 -5.24 -6.32 -9.73
CA VAL A 188 -5.11 -7.69 -10.22
C VAL A 188 -6.32 -8.00 -11.10
N TYR A 189 -6.11 -8.69 -12.21
CA TYR A 189 -7.17 -9.09 -13.14
C TYR A 189 -7.22 -10.61 -13.30
N ASN A 190 -8.40 -11.20 -13.06
CA ASN A 190 -8.63 -12.61 -13.33
C ASN A 190 -9.34 -12.77 -14.69
N ALA A 191 -8.69 -13.48 -15.62
CA ALA A 191 -9.21 -13.70 -16.97
C ALA A 191 -10.40 -14.68 -17.02
N ASN A 192 -10.45 -15.65 -16.11
CA ASN A 192 -11.50 -16.69 -16.05
C ASN A 192 -12.86 -16.12 -15.64
N ILE A 193 -12.89 -15.14 -14.73
CA ILE A 193 -14.12 -14.49 -14.24
C ILE A 193 -14.31 -13.04 -14.71
N ASN A 194 -13.32 -12.47 -15.42
CA ASN A 194 -13.31 -11.12 -15.98
C ASN A 194 -13.60 -10.03 -14.92
N LEU A 195 -12.81 -10.08 -13.84
CA LEU A 195 -12.89 -9.17 -12.70
C LEU A 195 -11.54 -8.47 -12.46
N PHE A 196 -11.62 -7.17 -12.18
CA PHE A 196 -10.54 -6.39 -11.59
C PHE A 196 -10.70 -6.37 -10.07
N CYS A 197 -9.61 -6.62 -9.36
CA CYS A 197 -9.47 -6.54 -7.92
C CYS A 197 -8.47 -5.43 -7.61
N VAL A 198 -8.93 -4.28 -7.10
CA VAL A 198 -8.03 -3.30 -6.51
C VAL A 198 -7.84 -3.67 -5.05
N ILE A 199 -6.59 -3.84 -4.62
CA ILE A 199 -6.23 -4.11 -3.24
C ILE A 199 -5.55 -2.86 -2.69
N ARG A 200 -6.14 -2.31 -1.62
CA ARG A 200 -5.62 -1.20 -0.83
C ARG A 200 -5.34 -1.66 0.59
N CYS A 201 -4.09 -1.60 1.03
CA CYS A 201 -3.68 -1.96 2.39
C CYS A 201 -3.28 -0.72 3.19
N VAL A 202 -3.89 -0.50 4.37
CA VAL A 202 -3.67 0.70 5.21
C VAL A 202 -3.25 0.31 6.65
N PRO A 203 -1.95 0.32 7.00
CA PRO A 203 -1.49 0.30 8.40
C PRO A 203 -1.76 1.65 9.11
N ARG A 204 -2.06 1.61 10.42
CA ARG A 204 -2.92 2.59 11.15
C ARG A 204 -2.68 4.10 10.95
N ALA A 205 -1.75 4.84 11.57
CA ALA A 205 -0.80 4.61 12.67
C ALA A 205 -1.10 5.52 13.89
N PRO A 206 -0.95 5.06 15.16
CA PRO A 206 -1.18 5.90 16.35
C PRO A 206 0.11 6.50 16.95
N SER A 207 -0.02 7.67 17.59
CA SER A 207 0.90 8.16 18.62
C SER A 207 0.83 7.24 19.88
N PRO A 208 1.90 7.13 20.68
CA PRO A 208 2.08 6.01 21.62
C PRO A 208 1.31 6.16 22.95
N PRO A 209 1.13 5.07 23.75
CA PRO A 209 1.49 3.67 23.51
C PRO A 209 0.26 2.75 23.17
N PRO A 210 0.46 1.51 22.70
CA PRO A 210 -0.15 1.08 21.42
C PRO A 210 -1.18 -0.09 21.62
N PRO A 211 -1.69 -0.86 20.61
CA PRO A 211 -1.11 -1.25 19.32
C PRO A 211 -1.75 -0.58 18.09
N PHE A 212 -1.07 -0.68 16.95
CA PHE A 212 -1.75 -0.68 15.65
C PHE A 212 -2.75 -1.85 15.65
N PRO A 213 -4.07 -1.60 15.51
CA PRO A 213 -4.69 -1.99 14.25
C PRO A 213 -5.86 -1.10 13.83
N CYS A 214 -6.06 -1.02 12.52
CA CYS A 214 -7.35 -0.88 11.81
C CYS A 214 -7.05 -0.99 10.32
N ILE A 215 -6.69 -2.20 9.89
CA ILE A 215 -6.38 -2.49 8.49
C ILE A 215 -7.68 -2.73 7.76
N CYS A 216 -8.02 -1.83 6.84
CA CYS A 216 -9.06 -2.06 5.86
C CYS A 216 -8.40 -2.51 4.55
N MET A 217 -8.53 -3.80 4.21
CA MET A 217 -8.23 -4.28 2.87
C MET A 217 -9.47 -4.03 2.00
N HIS A 218 -9.51 -2.89 1.33
CA HIS A 218 -10.64 -2.59 0.46
C HIS A 218 -10.43 -3.33 -0.87
N ILE A 219 -11.03 -4.52 -1.01
CA ILE A 219 -11.10 -5.24 -2.28
C ILE A 219 -12.23 -4.62 -3.11
N LEU A 220 -11.89 -3.69 -4.00
CA LEU A 220 -12.86 -3.16 -4.97
C LEU A 220 -12.90 -4.09 -6.19
N ILE A 221 -14.02 -4.78 -6.35
CA ILE A 221 -14.29 -5.59 -7.54
C ILE A 221 -15.05 -4.73 -8.54
N ARG A 222 -14.46 -4.53 -9.72
CA ARG A 222 -15.18 -4.12 -10.92
C ARG A 222 -15.18 -5.25 -11.94
N ARG A 223 -16.35 -5.62 -12.43
CA ARG A 223 -16.48 -6.46 -13.61
C ARG A 223 -16.13 -5.62 -14.83
N GLN A 224 -15.39 -6.18 -15.79
CA GLN A 224 -15.26 -5.49 -17.07
C GLN A 224 -16.61 -5.55 -17.78
N GLU A 225 -17.33 -4.42 -17.81
CA GLU A 225 -18.40 -4.28 -18.78
C GLU A 225 -17.74 -4.30 -20.16
N ARG A 226 -18.18 -5.23 -21.02
CA ARG A 226 -17.86 -5.14 -22.44
C ARG A 226 -18.52 -3.84 -22.91
N LYS A 227 -17.71 -2.80 -23.14
CA LYS A 227 -18.09 -1.77 -24.10
C LYS A 227 -18.25 -2.48 -25.44
N LEU A 228 -19.48 -2.87 -25.75
CA LEU A 228 -19.91 -3.12 -27.11
C LEU A 228 -19.60 -1.82 -27.86
N LEU A 229 -18.50 -1.82 -28.62
CA LEU A 229 -18.31 -0.85 -29.67
C LEU A 229 -19.58 -0.93 -30.54
N PRO A 230 -20.28 0.19 -30.79
CA PRO A 230 -21.41 0.16 -31.70
C PRO A 230 -20.88 -0.32 -33.06
N ALA A 231 -21.51 -1.33 -33.63
CA ALA A 231 -21.24 -1.74 -34.99
C ALA A 231 -21.57 -0.54 -35.88
N VAL A 232 -20.53 0.01 -36.53
CA VAL A 232 -20.73 0.97 -37.62
C VAL A 232 -21.28 0.16 -38.79
N GLY A 233 -22.53 0.44 -39.15
CA GLY A 233 -23.20 -0.13 -40.33
C GLY A 233 -22.90 0.64 -41.61
#